data_AF-A0A6J6XD51-F1
#
_entry.id   AF-A0A6J6XD51-F1
#
_cell.length_a   1.000
_cell.length_b   1.000
_cell.length_c   1.000
_cell.angle_alpha   90.00
_cell.angle_beta   90.00
_cell.angle_gamma   90.00
#
_symmetry.space_group_name_H-M   'P 1'
#
loop_
_entity.id
_entity.type
_entity.pdbx_description
1 polymer ?
#
loop_
_entity_poly.entity_id
_entity_poly.type
_entity_poly.pdbx_seq_one_letter_code
_entity_poly.pdbx_strand_id
1 'polypeptide(L)'
;MHTFDGIPHHFPANMIGVIVGCQHTCKSHVISGEHIDNALYVVGRIDGNRFTGLAIANQVNKVHHLAGQRIVRSDVTASEQLAKIETISCGGISHVDILAEGRRNGHTPSITFEGVAMTDTDNGKVHEPLTDLFMGFTLDTDDPFPIYAQLREQNPVAWNATQGFWVASRHADCMAVSTSPDTFCSAKGILTFEIGADYATPPTMMHTDPPDHTRYRNLVQPAFGRKVVRTLEDSVHAAAKALVDALPLNEQIEIVAPLAVPLPVQVIAQLLGLPESEWDKVWDWSEASIPGTEIFNNEELKNRLSGEMMAELMRLVSTSRTEPREDVISMLSSVEIDGDRLTDDEIAMFLNQILVAGNETTRNTISGGLVALAENPDQWARLVADRSLVASAVEEILRWTTAVIYFMRTAAVDTVLGGQPISAGDPVVMVYASANRDEAEFGPTADQFDVGRSPNHQIAFGFGAHFCLGAALARLEVAAVLEHLLDRGVTRLELLSPAGMSASNVIAGVNRAEVILHTN
;
A
#
# COMPACT_ATOMS: atom_id res chain seq x y z
N MET A 1 -10.11 -36.15 25.95
CA MET A 1 -9.72 -35.38 27.15
C MET A 1 -8.34 -34.83 26.88
N HIS A 2 -8.28 -33.60 26.33
CA HIS A 2 -7.25 -32.59 26.49
C HIS A 2 -7.74 -31.36 25.72
N THR A 3 -7.92 -30.28 26.47
CA THR A 3 -8.34 -28.94 26.09
C THR A 3 -7.14 -28.16 25.57
N PHE A 4 -7.36 -27.30 24.56
CA PHE A 4 -6.50 -26.16 24.28
C PHE A 4 -7.36 -24.90 24.39
N ASP A 5 -7.10 -24.14 25.44
CA ASP A 5 -7.61 -22.79 25.69
C ASP A 5 -6.69 -21.78 24.97
N GLY A 6 -7.29 -20.70 24.45
CA GLY A 6 -6.58 -19.46 24.12
C GLY A 6 -6.63 -19.03 22.65
N ILE A 7 -7.78 -18.52 22.20
CA ILE A 7 -7.88 -17.67 20.99
C ILE A 7 -8.61 -16.40 21.41
N PRO A 8 -8.09 -15.19 21.15
CA PRO A 8 -8.84 -13.96 21.37
C PRO A 8 -9.99 -13.88 20.37
N HIS A 9 -11.23 -13.88 20.86
CA HIS A 9 -12.41 -13.60 20.06
C HIS A 9 -12.54 -12.09 19.85
N HIS A 10 -12.11 -11.55 18.70
CA HIS A 10 -12.64 -10.31 18.14
C HIS A 10 -12.38 -10.24 16.63
N PHE A 11 -13.41 -10.53 15.84
CA PHE A 11 -13.49 -10.16 14.42
C PHE A 11 -14.44 -8.96 14.28
N PRO A 12 -14.19 -8.01 13.36
CA PRO A 12 -15.15 -6.95 13.08
C PRO A 12 -16.42 -7.56 12.47
N ALA A 13 -17.53 -7.44 13.19
CA ALA A 13 -18.85 -7.71 12.64
C ALA A 13 -19.18 -6.58 11.67
N ASN A 14 -19.22 -6.85 10.36
CA ASN A 14 -20.05 -6.17 9.33
C ASN A 14 -19.50 -6.41 7.90
N MET A 15 -19.38 -7.66 7.47
CA MET A 15 -19.13 -7.97 6.04
C MET A 15 -20.49 -8.19 5.33
N ILE A 16 -20.79 -7.37 4.31
CA ILE A 16 -21.94 -7.58 3.41
C ILE A 16 -21.43 -8.30 2.15
N GLY A 17 -21.73 -9.59 2.01
CA GLY A 17 -21.46 -10.35 0.80
C GLY A 17 -22.67 -10.36 -0.14
N VAL A 18 -22.53 -9.82 -1.35
CA VAL A 18 -23.57 -9.90 -2.39
C VAL A 18 -23.26 -11.06 -3.34
N ILE A 19 -24.13 -12.07 -3.38
CA ILE A 19 -24.04 -13.18 -4.35
C ILE A 19 -25.10 -12.99 -5.42
N VAL A 20 -24.68 -12.73 -6.66
CA VAL A 20 -25.58 -12.66 -7.83
C VAL A 20 -25.36 -13.87 -8.72
N GLY A 21 -26.36 -14.74 -8.86
CA GLY A 21 -26.33 -15.86 -9.80
C GLY A 21 -27.01 -15.51 -11.13
N CYS A 22 -26.29 -15.64 -12.26
CA CYS A 22 -26.84 -15.47 -13.62
C CYS A 22 -27.06 -16.83 -14.30
N GLN A 23 -28.15 -16.97 -15.06
CA GLN A 23 -28.69 -18.25 -15.53
C GLN A 23 -28.06 -18.82 -16.82
N HIS A 24 -26.96 -18.27 -17.32
CA HIS A 24 -26.30 -18.81 -18.52
C HIS A 24 -24.85 -19.23 -18.23
N THR A 25 -24.72 -20.55 -17.98
CA THR A 25 -23.50 -21.37 -18.03
C THR A 25 -22.23 -20.74 -17.46
N CYS A 26 -22.09 -20.75 -16.14
CA CYS A 26 -20.78 -20.83 -15.49
C CYS A 26 -20.88 -21.67 -14.21
N LYS A 27 -19.90 -22.56 -14.00
CA LYS A 27 -19.80 -23.46 -12.85
C LYS A 27 -19.80 -22.63 -11.56
N SER A 28 -20.85 -22.77 -10.76
CA SER A 28 -20.91 -22.26 -9.39
C SER A 28 -19.78 -22.87 -8.56
N HIS A 29 -18.75 -22.08 -8.24
CA HIS A 29 -17.83 -22.41 -7.16
C HIS A 29 -18.49 -21.95 -5.86
N VAL A 30 -18.95 -22.91 -5.07
CA VAL A 30 -19.28 -22.67 -3.67
C VAL A 30 -17.94 -22.57 -2.95
N ILE A 31 -17.57 -21.37 -2.51
CA ILE A 31 -16.47 -21.21 -1.56
C ILE A 31 -17.02 -21.71 -0.23
N SER A 32 -16.68 -22.95 0.14
CA SER A 32 -16.84 -23.42 1.51
C SER A 32 -15.70 -22.79 2.33
N GLY A 33 -15.96 -21.62 2.89
CA GLY A 33 -15.10 -20.96 3.87
C GLY A 33 -15.72 -21.07 5.27
N GLU A 34 -14.88 -21.31 6.26
CA GLU A 34 -15.24 -21.45 7.67
C GLU A 34 -15.91 -20.19 8.27
N HIS A 35 -16.66 -20.42 9.36
CA HIS A 35 -17.51 -19.50 10.12
C HIS A 35 -17.19 -17.99 10.06
N ILE A 36 -18.08 -17.21 9.42
CA ILE A 36 -18.18 -15.75 9.58
C ILE A 36 -19.41 -15.46 10.45
N ASP A 37 -19.20 -15.00 11.66
CA ASP A 37 -20.28 -14.54 12.54
C ASP A 37 -20.79 -13.15 12.08
N ASN A 38 -22.13 -12.97 12.01
CA ASN A 38 -22.86 -11.72 11.68
C ASN A 38 -22.85 -11.19 10.21
N ALA A 39 -22.76 -12.03 9.19
CA ALA A 39 -23.00 -11.59 7.81
C ALA A 39 -24.50 -11.43 7.48
N LEU A 40 -24.86 -10.36 6.77
CA LEU A 40 -26.20 -10.14 6.21
C LEU A 40 -26.20 -10.57 4.73
N TYR A 41 -26.97 -11.60 4.39
CA TYR A 41 -27.05 -12.10 3.01
C TYR A 41 -28.30 -11.59 2.30
N VAL A 42 -28.15 -11.08 1.07
CA VAL A 42 -29.26 -10.77 0.17
C VAL A 42 -29.28 -11.80 -0.96
N VAL A 43 -30.32 -12.64 -0.98
CA VAL A 43 -30.50 -13.66 -2.03
C VAL A 43 -31.76 -13.36 -2.82
N GLY A 44 -31.63 -13.26 -4.14
CA GLY A 44 -32.76 -13.14 -5.06
C GLY A 44 -32.53 -13.87 -6.38
N ARG A 45 -33.64 -14.18 -7.07
CA ARG A 45 -33.60 -14.87 -8.37
C ARG A 45 -33.94 -13.89 -9.49
N ILE A 46 -33.09 -13.86 -10.51
CA ILE A 46 -33.31 -13.11 -11.75
C ILE A 46 -33.76 -14.09 -12.84
N ASP A 47 -34.99 -13.95 -13.33
CA ASP A 47 -35.48 -14.63 -14.54
C ASP A 47 -35.85 -13.56 -15.58
N GLY A 48 -34.97 -13.33 -16.56
CA GLY A 48 -35.11 -12.24 -17.54
C GLY A 48 -35.11 -10.87 -16.84
N ASN A 49 -36.08 -9.99 -17.16
CA ASN A 49 -36.25 -8.67 -16.52
C ASN A 49 -37.07 -8.71 -15.22
N ARG A 50 -37.25 -9.89 -14.61
CA ARG A 50 -37.99 -10.02 -13.34
C ARG A 50 -37.05 -10.44 -12.22
N PHE A 51 -37.02 -9.62 -11.17
CA PHE A 51 -36.44 -9.96 -9.88
C PHE A 51 -37.53 -10.58 -9.01
N THR A 52 -37.31 -11.78 -8.50
CA THR A 52 -38.28 -12.47 -7.63
C THR A 52 -37.59 -13.11 -6.43
N GLY A 53 -38.12 -12.79 -5.24
CA GLY A 53 -37.62 -13.26 -3.95
C GLY A 53 -36.54 -12.32 -3.38
N LEU A 54 -36.82 -11.73 -2.23
CA LEU A 54 -35.83 -11.12 -1.36
C LEU A 54 -35.84 -11.93 -0.06
N ALA A 55 -34.69 -12.52 0.28
CA ALA A 55 -34.48 -13.10 1.60
C ALA A 55 -33.29 -12.41 2.24
N ILE A 56 -33.48 -11.97 3.49
CA ILE A 56 -32.43 -11.46 4.37
C ILE A 56 -32.23 -12.53 5.43
N ALA A 57 -30.99 -13.00 5.59
CA ALA A 57 -30.64 -14.00 6.61
C ALA A 57 -29.51 -13.47 7.51
N ASN A 58 -29.70 -13.64 8.82
CA ASN A 58 -28.68 -13.55 9.87
C ASN A 58 -28.70 -14.91 10.61
N GLN A 59 -27.54 -15.40 11.09
CA GLN A 59 -27.34 -16.67 11.79
C GLN A 59 -28.28 -16.97 12.98
N VAL A 60 -29.09 -16.03 13.48
CA VAL A 60 -30.14 -16.36 14.46
C VAL A 60 -31.40 -16.95 13.79
N ASN A 61 -31.28 -18.09 13.11
CA ASN A 61 -32.35 -19.03 12.71
C ASN A 61 -33.71 -18.45 12.23
N LYS A 62 -33.76 -17.22 11.71
CA LYS A 62 -34.99 -16.56 11.25
C LYS A 62 -34.82 -16.15 9.80
N VAL A 63 -35.44 -16.93 8.91
CA VAL A 63 -35.68 -16.53 7.53
C VAL A 63 -36.92 -15.65 7.51
N HIS A 64 -36.75 -14.37 7.13
CA HIS A 64 -37.86 -13.45 6.96
C HIS A 64 -38.33 -13.48 5.49
N HIS A 65 -39.51 -14.05 5.25
CA HIS A 65 -40.13 -14.05 3.92
C HIS A 65 -40.99 -12.80 3.72
N LEU A 66 -40.71 -12.02 2.67
CA LEU A 66 -41.67 -11.07 2.12
C LEU A 66 -42.56 -11.83 1.12
N ALA A 67 -43.87 -11.87 1.41
CA ALA A 67 -44.81 -12.82 0.85
C ALA A 67 -45.19 -12.59 -0.64
N GLY A 68 -45.52 -13.70 -1.31
CA GLY A 68 -46.16 -13.75 -2.64
C GLY A 68 -46.24 -15.15 -3.30
N GLN A 69 -46.32 -16.22 -2.49
CA GLN A 69 -46.15 -17.67 -2.82
C GLN A 69 -46.67 -18.20 -4.19
N ARG A 70 -46.13 -19.29 -4.78
CA ARG A 70 -45.70 -20.55 -4.11
C ARG A 70 -44.62 -21.40 -4.83
N ILE A 71 -43.62 -21.79 -4.04
CA ILE A 71 -42.69 -22.93 -4.20
C ILE A 71 -43.43 -24.24 -3.83
N VAL A 72 -43.26 -25.35 -4.57
CA VAL A 72 -44.01 -26.59 -4.32
C VAL A 72 -43.17 -27.72 -3.70
N ARG A 73 -43.39 -27.92 -2.40
CA ARG A 73 -43.58 -29.14 -1.58
C ARG A 73 -42.63 -30.37 -1.56
N SER A 74 -41.57 -30.57 -2.35
CA SER A 74 -40.77 -31.84 -2.22
C SER A 74 -39.36 -31.76 -1.62
N ASP A 75 -38.66 -30.62 -1.61
CA ASP A 75 -37.18 -30.67 -1.58
C ASP A 75 -36.51 -30.43 -0.21
N VAL A 76 -37.28 -30.22 0.86
CA VAL A 76 -36.74 -29.85 2.18
C VAL A 76 -37.35 -30.74 3.27
N THR A 77 -36.67 -31.86 3.54
CA THR A 77 -36.71 -32.63 4.79
C THR A 77 -35.26 -33.07 5.04
N ALA A 78 -34.59 -32.88 6.18
CA ALA A 78 -35.02 -32.82 7.59
C ALA A 78 -34.21 -31.72 8.33
N SER A 79 -34.58 -31.16 9.50
CA SER A 79 -35.59 -31.48 10.51
C SER A 79 -35.90 -30.21 11.34
N GLU A 80 -37.20 -29.88 11.47
CA GLU A 80 -37.94 -29.52 12.70
C GLU A 80 -37.43 -28.31 13.55
N GLN A 81 -38.19 -27.25 13.88
CA GLN A 81 -39.62 -26.96 13.95
C GLN A 81 -39.82 -25.43 13.74
N LEU A 82 -40.77 -25.01 12.90
CA LEU A 82 -41.22 -23.62 12.84
C LEU A 82 -42.72 -23.56 13.04
N ALA A 83 -43.13 -23.23 14.26
CA ALA A 83 -44.50 -22.88 14.60
C ALA A 83 -44.55 -21.43 15.09
N LYS A 84 -45.35 -20.62 14.36
CA LYS A 84 -46.02 -19.37 14.75
C LYS A 84 -45.16 -18.25 15.39
N ILE A 85 -45.08 -17.11 14.68
CA ILE A 85 -44.78 -15.82 15.30
C ILE A 85 -45.97 -14.90 15.08
N GLU A 86 -46.66 -14.61 16.19
CA GLU A 86 -47.44 -13.38 16.36
C GLU A 86 -46.47 -12.20 16.50
N THR A 87 -46.76 -11.13 15.76
CA THR A 87 -46.39 -9.72 15.97
C THR A 87 -45.10 -9.42 16.74
N ILE A 88 -44.03 -8.99 16.04
CA ILE A 88 -42.93 -8.23 16.65
C ILE A 88 -42.99 -6.80 16.14
N SER A 89 -43.29 -5.90 17.08
CA SER A 89 -43.07 -4.46 16.97
C SER A 89 -41.59 -4.18 17.22
N CYS A 90 -40.84 -3.79 16.18
CA CYS A 90 -39.62 -3.03 16.36
C CYS A 90 -40.02 -1.55 16.36
N GLY A 91 -39.75 -0.87 17.47
CA GLY A 91 -40.11 0.53 17.66
C GLY A 91 -39.50 1.42 16.58
N GLY A 92 -40.35 2.24 15.96
CA GLY A 92 -39.93 3.53 15.42
C GLY A 92 -39.77 3.68 13.90
N ILE A 93 -40.06 2.68 13.06
CA ILE A 93 -40.05 2.88 11.59
C ILE A 93 -41.43 2.57 11.03
N SER A 94 -42.21 3.63 10.82
CA SER A 94 -43.51 3.59 10.17
C SER A 94 -43.37 3.87 8.66
N HIS A 95 -43.85 2.90 7.88
CA HIS A 95 -44.35 2.99 6.51
C HIS A 95 -43.43 3.50 5.37
N VAL A 96 -43.21 2.63 4.39
CA VAL A 96 -43.10 3.03 2.98
C VAL A 96 -44.08 2.20 2.17
N ASP A 97 -45.09 2.87 1.60
CA ASP A 97 -46.01 2.34 0.62
C ASP A 97 -45.25 2.02 -0.68
N ILE A 98 -45.28 0.76 -1.13
CA ILE A 98 -44.79 0.39 -2.45
C ILE A 98 -45.91 0.72 -3.45
N LEU A 99 -45.79 1.87 -4.12
CA LEU A 99 -46.57 2.17 -5.32
C LEU A 99 -46.03 1.33 -6.48
N ALA A 100 -46.69 0.21 -6.75
CA ALA A 100 -46.53 -0.54 -7.98
C ALA A 100 -47.75 -0.30 -8.89
N GLU A 101 -47.72 0.79 -9.67
CA GLU A 101 -48.53 0.86 -10.89
C GLU A 101 -47.59 0.87 -12.11
N GLY A 102 -47.61 -0.25 -12.83
CA GLY A 102 -46.84 -0.41 -14.04
C GLY A 102 -47.40 0.38 -15.21
N ARG A 103 -46.52 0.85 -16.09
CA ARG A 103 -46.73 0.79 -17.54
C ARG A 103 -45.41 0.79 -18.30
N ARG A 104 -45.42 -0.05 -19.34
CA ARG A 104 -44.38 -0.31 -20.34
C ARG A 104 -43.75 0.98 -20.86
N ASN A 105 -42.43 1.08 -20.85
CA ASN A 105 -41.58 1.60 -21.93
C ASN A 105 -40.08 1.46 -21.58
N GLY A 106 -39.44 0.42 -22.13
CA GLY A 106 -38.05 0.45 -22.60
C GLY A 106 -36.88 0.79 -21.66
N HIS A 107 -37.06 0.97 -20.36
CA HIS A 107 -35.96 1.29 -19.43
C HIS A 107 -35.66 0.11 -18.49
N THR A 108 -34.38 -0.21 -18.34
CA THR A 108 -33.87 -1.11 -17.30
C THR A 108 -34.28 -0.54 -15.93
N PRO A 109 -34.90 -1.31 -15.03
CA PRO A 109 -35.24 -0.81 -13.72
C PRO A 109 -33.93 -0.55 -12.95
N SER A 110 -33.61 0.72 -12.71
CA SER A 110 -32.64 1.10 -11.70
C SER A 110 -33.29 0.98 -10.33
N ILE A 111 -32.75 0.14 -9.45
CA ILE A 111 -33.07 0.20 -8.03
C ILE A 111 -32.20 1.34 -7.47
N THR A 112 -32.79 2.51 -7.28
CA THR A 112 -32.18 3.59 -6.51
C THR A 112 -32.58 3.42 -5.05
N PHE A 113 -31.59 3.23 -4.17
CA PHE A 113 -31.78 3.34 -2.73
C PHE A 113 -31.81 4.83 -2.37
N GLU A 114 -32.95 5.49 -2.56
CA GLU A 114 -33.13 6.83 -2.01
C GLU A 114 -33.38 6.73 -0.50
N GLY A 115 -32.46 7.25 0.31
CA GLY A 115 -32.73 7.62 1.69
C GLY A 115 -32.47 6.58 2.77
N VAL A 116 -31.43 5.73 2.64
CA VAL A 116 -30.85 5.05 3.80
C VAL A 116 -29.51 5.71 4.11
N ALA A 117 -29.51 6.67 5.03
CA ALA A 117 -28.28 7.07 5.69
C ALA A 117 -27.81 5.85 6.52
N MET A 118 -26.76 5.19 6.06
CA MET A 118 -26.04 4.20 6.84
C MET A 118 -25.31 4.95 7.97
N THR A 119 -26.03 5.34 9.02
CA THR A 119 -25.41 5.78 10.27
C THR A 119 -25.01 4.53 11.05
N ASP A 120 -24.04 3.78 10.51
CA ASP A 120 -23.27 2.82 11.30
C ASP A 120 -22.22 3.64 12.04
N THR A 121 -22.63 4.25 13.15
CA THR A 121 -21.73 5.11 13.90
C THR A 121 -20.82 4.23 14.74
N ASP A 122 -19.62 3.94 14.23
CA ASP A 122 -18.51 3.50 15.06
C ASP A 122 -18.22 4.62 16.09
N ASN A 123 -18.83 4.51 17.27
CA ASN A 123 -18.71 5.47 18.37
C ASN A 123 -18.96 6.94 17.98
N GLY A 124 -19.89 7.19 17.05
CA GLY A 124 -20.25 8.54 16.60
C GLY A 124 -19.49 9.04 15.36
N LYS A 125 -18.58 8.23 14.80
CA LYS A 125 -17.89 8.54 13.55
C LYS A 125 -18.82 8.28 12.36
N VAL A 126 -18.83 9.21 11.40
CA VAL A 126 -19.64 9.07 10.17
C VAL A 126 -18.76 8.50 9.09
N HIS A 127 -19.18 7.36 8.54
CA HIS A 127 -18.47 6.73 7.42
C HIS A 127 -18.49 7.60 6.15
N GLU A 128 -17.34 7.73 5.51
CA GLU A 128 -17.18 8.34 4.19
C GLU A 128 -17.02 7.26 3.10
N PRO A 129 -18.00 7.04 2.22
CA PRO A 129 -17.94 6.01 1.18
C PRO A 129 -16.74 6.12 0.23
N LEU A 130 -16.21 7.32 -0.04
CA LEU A 130 -15.02 7.47 -0.88
C LEU A 130 -13.79 6.79 -0.27
N THR A 131 -13.77 6.61 1.06
CA THR A 131 -12.71 5.87 1.74
C THR A 131 -12.77 4.36 1.52
N ASP A 132 -13.83 3.79 0.94
CA ASP A 132 -13.77 2.38 0.52
C ASP A 132 -13.04 2.20 -0.81
N LEU A 133 -12.86 3.29 -1.56
CA LEU A 133 -12.36 3.24 -2.93
C LEU A 133 -10.88 3.62 -3.03
N PHE A 134 -10.36 4.35 -2.04
CA PHE A 134 -9.02 4.91 -2.08
C PHE A 134 -7.89 3.87 -1.91
N MET A 135 -8.17 2.68 -1.36
CA MET A 135 -7.16 1.63 -1.10
C MET A 135 -7.24 0.42 -2.05
N GLY A 136 -7.93 0.53 -3.18
CA GLY A 136 -8.00 -0.53 -4.19
C GLY A 136 -8.70 -1.82 -3.72
N PHE A 137 -9.32 -1.82 -2.54
CA PHE A 137 -9.95 -3.03 -2.00
C PHE A 137 -11.29 -3.37 -2.67
N THR A 138 -11.89 -2.43 -3.43
CA THR A 138 -13.33 -2.60 -3.72
C THR A 138 -13.90 -2.08 -5.04
N LEU A 139 -13.19 -1.42 -5.96
CA LEU A 139 -13.81 -1.07 -7.26
C LEU A 139 -12.83 -1.01 -8.45
N ASP A 140 -13.39 -1.26 -9.64
CA ASP A 140 -12.85 -1.17 -11.01
C ASP A 140 -12.22 0.20 -11.40
N THR A 141 -11.62 0.95 -10.48
CA THR A 141 -10.95 2.22 -10.81
C THR A 141 -9.46 2.00 -11.01
N ASP A 142 -9.01 1.99 -12.27
CA ASP A 142 -7.59 1.90 -12.63
C ASP A 142 -6.77 3.12 -12.13
N ASP A 143 -7.43 4.24 -11.80
CA ASP A 143 -6.81 5.48 -11.34
C ASP A 143 -7.43 5.99 -10.01
N PRO A 144 -6.67 6.02 -8.90
CA PRO A 144 -7.15 6.50 -7.60
C PRO A 144 -7.11 8.03 -7.42
N PHE A 145 -6.41 8.76 -8.30
CA PHE A 145 -6.19 10.20 -8.11
C PHE A 145 -7.47 11.07 -8.14
N PRO A 146 -8.50 10.76 -8.96
CA PRO A 146 -9.78 11.45 -8.89
C PRO A 146 -10.48 11.31 -7.53
N ILE A 147 -10.40 10.13 -6.90
CA ILE A 147 -10.96 9.88 -5.57
C ILE A 147 -10.18 10.68 -4.53
N TYR A 148 -8.86 10.67 -4.62
CA TYR A 148 -8.00 11.48 -3.75
C TYR A 148 -8.32 12.97 -3.85
N ALA A 149 -8.50 13.51 -5.05
CA ALA A 149 -8.88 14.91 -5.25
C ALA A 149 -10.24 15.24 -4.61
N GLN A 150 -11.23 14.36 -4.77
CA GLN A 150 -12.54 14.54 -4.16
C GLN A 150 -12.47 14.50 -2.62
N LEU A 151 -11.70 13.58 -2.04
CA LEU A 151 -11.45 13.53 -0.60
C LEU A 151 -10.78 14.82 -0.12
N ARG A 152 -9.72 15.27 -0.78
CA ARG A 152 -9.04 16.54 -0.43
C ARG A 152 -10.00 17.72 -0.48
N GLU A 153 -10.90 17.79 -1.45
CA GLU A 153 -11.85 18.91 -1.57
C GLU A 153 -12.94 18.86 -0.49
N GLN A 154 -13.58 17.70 -0.32
CA GLN A 154 -14.85 17.58 0.41
C GLN A 154 -14.65 17.13 1.85
N ASN A 155 -13.88 16.06 2.08
CA ASN A 155 -13.72 15.38 3.37
C ASN A 155 -12.25 14.95 3.55
N PRO A 156 -11.33 15.89 3.84
CA PRO A 156 -9.90 15.63 3.79
C PRO A 156 -9.38 14.71 4.91
N VAL A 157 -10.12 14.68 6.02
CA VAL A 157 -9.97 13.74 7.13
C VAL A 157 -11.29 13.00 7.27
N ALA A 158 -11.30 11.71 6.95
CA ALA A 158 -12.53 10.95 6.76
C ALA A 158 -12.45 9.56 7.39
N TRP A 159 -13.56 9.05 7.92
CA TRP A 159 -13.59 7.75 8.58
C TRP A 159 -13.99 6.63 7.61
N ASN A 160 -13.14 5.60 7.53
CA ASN A 160 -13.50 4.33 6.91
C ASN A 160 -14.05 3.39 7.98
N ALA A 161 -15.38 3.20 8.02
CA ALA A 161 -16.02 2.26 8.94
C ALA A 161 -15.86 0.80 8.52
N THR A 162 -15.70 0.54 7.22
CA THR A 162 -15.47 -0.80 6.66
C THR A 162 -14.16 -1.43 7.17
N GLN A 163 -13.11 -0.61 7.32
CA GLN A 163 -11.75 -1.06 7.68
C GLN A 163 -11.26 -0.51 9.03
N GLY A 164 -12.00 0.43 9.65
CA GLY A 164 -11.74 0.87 11.01
C GLY A 164 -10.58 1.85 11.17
N PHE A 165 -10.41 2.80 10.25
CA PHE A 165 -9.38 3.84 10.35
C PHE A 165 -9.82 5.19 9.80
N TRP A 166 -9.12 6.25 10.21
CA TRP A 166 -9.20 7.57 9.59
C TRP A 166 -8.27 7.66 8.38
N VAL A 167 -8.67 8.44 7.38
CA VAL A 167 -7.88 8.76 6.18
C VAL A 167 -7.55 10.23 6.21
N ALA A 168 -6.26 10.58 6.17
CA ALA A 168 -5.76 11.93 5.96
C ALA A 168 -5.23 12.04 4.52
N SER A 169 -5.86 12.91 3.72
CA SER A 169 -5.62 12.99 2.27
C SER A 169 -4.91 14.28 1.82
N ARG A 170 -4.91 15.35 2.63
CA ARG A 170 -4.20 16.59 2.36
C ARG A 170 -2.76 16.54 2.87
N HIS A 171 -1.88 17.29 2.21
CA HIS A 171 -0.47 17.42 2.59
C HIS A 171 -0.30 17.90 4.03
N ALA A 172 -1.02 18.95 4.41
CA ALA A 172 -0.95 19.53 5.75
C ALA A 172 -1.37 18.53 6.85
N ASP A 173 -2.38 17.70 6.61
CA ASP A 173 -2.85 16.70 7.57
C ASP A 173 -1.85 15.54 7.71
N CYS A 174 -1.31 15.04 6.59
CA CYS A 174 -0.22 14.05 6.60
C CYS A 174 1.02 14.56 7.35
N MET A 175 1.37 15.84 7.15
CA MET A 175 2.48 16.50 7.85
C MET A 175 2.21 16.63 9.35
N ALA A 176 0.99 17.01 9.75
CA ALA A 176 0.62 17.13 11.16
C ALA A 176 0.73 15.79 11.90
N VAL A 177 0.29 14.70 11.27
CA VAL A 177 0.45 13.35 11.81
C VAL A 177 1.93 12.95 11.89
N SER A 178 2.67 13.14 10.80
CA SER A 178 4.09 12.74 10.70
C SER A 178 5.03 13.47 11.68
N THR A 179 4.67 14.69 12.09
CA THR A 179 5.52 15.55 12.95
C THR A 179 5.18 15.46 14.44
N SER A 180 4.15 14.71 14.81
CA SER A 180 3.63 14.66 16.19
C SER A 180 3.67 13.23 16.77
N PRO A 181 4.87 12.60 16.94
CA PRO A 181 4.98 11.20 17.36
C PRO A 181 4.41 10.93 18.76
N ASP A 182 4.38 11.93 19.65
CA ASP A 182 3.75 11.82 20.97
C ASP A 182 2.21 11.73 20.88
N THR A 183 1.64 12.22 19.78
CA THR A 183 0.20 12.17 19.50
C THR A 183 -0.17 11.01 18.59
N PHE A 184 0.68 10.69 17.61
CA PHE A 184 0.46 9.67 16.59
C PHE A 184 1.64 8.70 16.55
N CYS A 185 1.48 7.56 17.22
CA CYS A 185 2.54 6.59 17.46
C CYS A 185 2.65 5.55 16.32
N SER A 186 3.86 5.05 16.08
CA SER A 186 4.18 3.99 15.11
C SER A 186 4.22 2.59 15.75
N ALA A 187 4.40 2.48 17.07
CA ALA A 187 4.58 1.19 17.76
C ALA A 187 3.33 0.30 17.81
N LYS A 188 2.19 0.79 17.30
CA LYS A 188 0.95 0.01 17.14
C LYS A 188 0.68 -0.38 15.68
N GLY A 189 1.68 -0.24 14.81
CA GLY A 189 1.59 -0.55 13.39
C GLY A 189 1.70 0.66 12.49
N ILE A 190 2.20 0.38 11.29
CA ILE A 190 2.42 1.38 10.25
C ILE A 190 1.66 1.05 8.96
N LEU A 191 1.02 -0.12 8.86
CA LEU A 191 0.17 -0.53 7.73
C LEU A 191 -1.21 -0.99 8.20
N THR A 192 -2.22 -0.88 7.35
CA THR A 192 -3.61 -1.17 7.76
C THR A 192 -3.87 -2.64 8.07
N PHE A 193 -3.13 -3.57 7.44
CA PHE A 193 -3.24 -4.99 7.74
C PHE A 193 -2.58 -5.37 9.08
N GLU A 194 -1.88 -4.44 9.74
CA GLU A 194 -1.25 -4.65 11.04
C GLU A 194 -2.12 -4.14 12.20
N ILE A 195 -3.31 -3.60 11.92
CA ILE A 195 -4.27 -3.17 12.94
C ILE A 195 -4.61 -4.39 13.82
N GLY A 196 -4.27 -4.28 15.10
CA GLY A 196 -4.49 -5.35 16.09
C GLY A 196 -3.50 -6.52 16.03
N ALA A 197 -2.46 -6.43 15.20
CA ALA A 197 -1.41 -7.44 15.14
C ALA A 197 -0.35 -7.25 16.25
N ASP A 198 0.26 -8.36 16.67
CA ASP A 198 1.45 -8.39 17.52
C ASP A 198 2.72 -8.39 16.65
N TYR A 199 3.81 -7.78 17.13
CA TYR A 199 5.08 -7.67 16.40
C TYR A 199 6.19 -8.52 17.01
N ALA A 200 7.14 -8.91 16.15
CA ALA A 200 8.39 -9.53 16.59
C ALA A 200 9.16 -8.60 17.54
N THR A 201 9.88 -9.19 18.50
CA THR A 201 10.73 -8.47 19.46
C THR A 201 12.20 -8.86 19.22
N PRO A 202 13.13 -7.88 19.07
CA PRO A 202 12.89 -6.45 19.06
C PRO A 202 12.15 -5.99 17.78
N PRO A 203 11.28 -4.97 17.86
CA PRO A 203 10.62 -4.41 16.68
C PRO A 203 11.64 -3.72 15.76
N THR A 204 11.30 -3.58 14.49
CA THR A 204 12.09 -2.76 13.57
C THR A 204 11.99 -1.28 13.95
N MET A 205 12.97 -0.47 13.55
CA MET A 205 12.98 0.96 13.87
C MET A 205 11.70 1.68 13.38
N MET A 206 11.08 1.26 12.28
CA MET A 206 9.82 1.86 11.81
C MET A 206 8.63 1.60 12.76
N HIS A 207 8.69 0.57 13.59
CA HIS A 207 7.66 0.20 14.58
C HIS A 207 8.04 0.64 16.00
N THR A 208 8.91 1.63 16.14
CA THR A 208 9.31 2.18 17.44
C THR A 208 8.97 3.66 17.51
N ASP A 209 8.73 4.15 18.72
CA ASP A 209 8.49 5.58 19.00
C ASP A 209 9.60 6.16 19.88
N PRO A 210 9.78 7.49 19.91
CA PRO A 210 10.68 8.12 20.87
C PRO A 210 10.31 7.74 22.33
N PRO A 211 11.31 7.56 23.23
CA PRO A 211 12.75 7.78 23.03
C PRO A 211 13.49 6.62 22.35
N ASP A 212 12.93 5.41 22.30
CA ASP A 212 13.61 4.22 21.78
C ASP A 212 13.93 4.35 20.29
N HIS A 213 13.00 4.87 19.49
CA HIS A 213 13.25 5.22 18.10
C HIS A 213 14.41 6.23 17.96
N THR A 214 14.49 7.24 18.83
CA THR A 214 15.55 8.24 18.79
C THR A 214 16.91 7.60 19.08
N ARG A 215 16.99 6.72 20.08
CA ARG A 215 18.18 5.91 20.39
C ARG A 215 18.60 5.09 19.17
N TYR A 216 17.68 4.30 18.64
CA TYR A 216 17.91 3.41 17.51
C TYR A 216 18.38 4.18 16.27
N ARG A 217 17.66 5.24 15.91
CA ARG A 217 17.97 6.10 14.77
C ARG A 217 19.34 6.76 14.89
N ASN A 218 19.71 7.25 16.07
CA ASN A 218 21.02 7.86 16.30
C ASN A 218 22.18 6.86 16.08
N LEU A 219 21.97 5.58 16.40
CA LEU A 219 22.99 4.55 16.20
C LEU A 219 23.10 4.07 14.75
N VAL A 220 21.99 4.03 14.00
CA VAL A 220 22.01 3.59 12.59
C VAL A 220 22.34 4.70 11.59
N GLN A 221 21.94 5.95 11.88
CA GLN A 221 22.09 7.07 10.94
C GLN A 221 23.52 7.33 10.46
N PRO A 222 24.59 7.18 11.28
CA PRO A 222 25.96 7.34 10.81
C PRO A 222 26.30 6.46 9.60
N ALA A 223 25.75 5.25 9.52
CA ALA A 223 25.96 4.32 8.41
C ALA A 223 25.25 4.75 7.11
N PHE A 224 24.36 5.75 7.16
CA PHE A 224 23.65 6.33 6.01
C PHE A 224 23.98 7.82 5.84
N GLY A 225 25.01 8.30 6.55
CA GLY A 225 25.47 9.67 6.45
C GLY A 225 26.04 9.99 5.08
N ARG A 226 26.11 11.29 4.75
CA ARG A 226 26.64 11.79 3.47
C ARG A 226 27.99 11.20 3.05
N LYS A 227 28.87 10.89 4.02
CA LYS A 227 30.17 10.28 3.74
C LYS A 227 30.03 8.86 3.17
N VAL A 228 29.13 8.05 3.73
CA VAL A 228 28.90 6.66 3.28
C VAL A 228 28.20 6.66 1.92
N VAL A 229 27.19 7.52 1.74
CA VAL A 229 26.52 7.63 0.43
C VAL A 229 27.52 8.02 -0.67
N ARG A 230 28.46 8.93 -0.40
CA ARG A 230 29.54 9.27 -1.35
C ARG A 230 30.48 8.11 -1.68
N THR A 231 30.71 7.18 -0.75
CA THR A 231 31.52 5.99 -1.06
C THR A 231 30.78 4.98 -1.93
N LEU A 232 29.44 5.06 -1.96
CA LEU A 232 28.60 4.26 -2.85
C LEU A 232 28.35 4.94 -4.21
N GLU A 233 28.66 6.23 -4.34
CA GLU A 233 28.39 7.01 -5.56
C GLU A 233 28.99 6.35 -6.81
N ASP A 234 30.29 6.05 -6.77
CA ASP A 234 30.98 5.39 -7.88
C ASP A 234 30.38 4.01 -8.20
N SER A 235 29.97 3.24 -7.19
CA SER A 235 29.45 1.88 -7.40
C SER A 235 28.00 1.88 -7.91
N VAL A 236 27.17 2.81 -7.44
CA VAL A 236 25.81 3.05 -7.94
C VAL A 236 25.87 3.51 -9.40
N HIS A 237 26.75 4.47 -9.73
CA HIS A 237 26.94 4.89 -11.11
C HIS A 237 27.46 3.76 -11.99
N ALA A 238 28.42 2.97 -11.51
CA ALA A 238 28.91 1.82 -12.27
C ALA A 238 27.80 0.78 -12.55
N ALA A 239 26.98 0.46 -11.55
CA ALA A 239 25.84 -0.45 -11.68
C ALA A 239 24.79 0.10 -12.66
N ALA A 240 24.33 1.34 -12.44
CA ALA A 240 23.36 2.00 -13.31
C ALA A 240 23.88 2.10 -14.75
N LYS A 241 25.14 2.47 -14.95
CA LYS A 241 25.77 2.53 -16.26
C LYS A 241 25.79 1.17 -16.94
N ALA A 242 26.18 0.10 -16.24
CA ALA A 242 26.24 -1.23 -16.82
C ALA A 242 24.86 -1.72 -17.27
N LEU A 243 23.82 -1.48 -16.45
CA LEU A 243 22.44 -1.84 -16.76
C LEU A 243 21.91 -1.03 -17.95
N VAL A 244 22.09 0.30 -17.93
CA VAL A 244 21.69 1.19 -19.03
C VAL A 244 22.46 0.88 -20.32
N ASP A 245 23.75 0.52 -20.21
CA ASP A 245 24.57 0.16 -21.37
C ASP A 245 24.09 -1.13 -22.06
N ALA A 246 23.52 -2.06 -21.29
CA ALA A 246 23.02 -3.33 -21.80
C ALA A 246 21.69 -3.20 -22.56
N LEU A 247 20.96 -2.08 -22.41
CA LEU A 247 19.68 -1.88 -23.07
C LEU A 247 19.88 -1.69 -24.59
N PRO A 248 19.11 -2.36 -25.45
CA PRO A 248 19.12 -2.05 -26.88
C PRO A 248 18.49 -0.68 -27.15
N LEU A 249 18.95 -0.03 -28.22
CA LEU A 249 18.48 1.28 -28.66
C LEU A 249 17.70 1.12 -29.95
N ASN A 250 16.67 1.95 -30.15
CA ASN A 250 15.79 1.94 -31.34
C ASN A 250 15.07 0.60 -31.56
N GLU A 251 14.98 -0.23 -30.52
CA GLU A 251 14.29 -1.51 -30.49
C GLU A 251 13.32 -1.54 -29.30
N GLN A 252 12.31 -2.41 -29.39
CA GLN A 252 11.36 -2.64 -28.31
C GLN A 252 12.02 -3.38 -27.14
N ILE A 253 11.79 -2.90 -25.91
CA ILE A 253 12.21 -3.54 -24.66
C ILE A 253 11.16 -3.46 -23.57
N GLU A 254 11.09 -4.51 -22.75
CA GLU A 254 10.50 -4.44 -21.42
C GLU A 254 11.56 -3.82 -20.49
N ILE A 255 11.36 -2.59 -20.01
CA ILE A 255 12.41 -1.82 -19.30
C ILE A 255 12.52 -2.15 -17.80
N VAL A 256 11.48 -2.74 -17.20
CA VAL A 256 11.44 -2.93 -15.74
C VAL A 256 12.39 -4.03 -15.29
N ALA A 257 12.30 -5.22 -15.87
CA ALA A 257 13.11 -6.37 -15.49
C ALA A 257 14.62 -6.19 -15.73
N PRO A 258 15.11 -5.60 -16.84
CA PRO A 258 16.55 -5.46 -17.09
C PRO A 258 17.20 -4.23 -16.43
N LEU A 259 16.43 -3.25 -15.94
CA LEU A 259 16.98 -2.01 -15.37
C LEU A 259 16.46 -1.74 -13.95
N ALA A 260 15.16 -1.55 -13.79
CA ALA A 260 14.57 -1.05 -12.55
C ALA A 260 14.59 -2.09 -11.42
N VAL A 261 14.44 -3.37 -11.75
CA VAL A 261 14.55 -4.49 -10.81
C VAL A 261 15.98 -4.70 -10.29
N PRO A 262 16.99 -4.90 -11.16
CA PRO A 262 18.32 -5.26 -10.67
C PRO A 262 18.99 -4.12 -9.90
N LEU A 263 18.91 -2.86 -10.34
CA LEU A 263 19.70 -1.77 -9.75
C LEU A 263 19.62 -1.70 -8.21
N PRO A 264 18.45 -1.57 -7.57
CA PRO A 264 18.38 -1.48 -6.12
C PRO A 264 18.83 -2.77 -5.41
N VAL A 265 18.60 -3.94 -6.01
CA VAL A 265 19.10 -5.22 -5.48
C VAL A 265 20.64 -5.22 -5.42
N GLN A 266 21.29 -4.75 -6.49
CA GLN A 266 22.75 -4.66 -6.55
C GLN A 266 23.28 -3.69 -5.49
N VAL A 267 22.62 -2.54 -5.33
CA VAL A 267 23.01 -1.51 -4.36
C VAL A 267 22.85 -2.01 -2.93
N ILE A 268 21.72 -2.65 -2.60
CA ILE A 268 21.48 -3.24 -1.27
C ILE A 268 22.44 -4.41 -1.01
N ALA A 269 22.69 -5.29 -1.98
CA ALA A 269 23.62 -6.39 -1.80
C ALA A 269 25.05 -5.90 -1.53
N GLN A 270 25.49 -4.84 -2.23
CA GLN A 270 26.77 -4.18 -1.96
C GLN A 270 26.80 -3.54 -0.57
N LEU A 271 25.71 -2.90 -0.15
CA LEU A 271 25.57 -2.33 1.20
C LEU A 271 25.74 -3.40 2.29
N LEU A 272 25.20 -4.60 2.04
CA LEU A 272 25.31 -5.77 2.92
C LEU A 272 26.67 -6.49 2.81
N GLY A 273 27.55 -6.07 1.90
CA GLY A 273 28.85 -6.72 1.67
C GLY A 273 28.74 -8.10 1.02
N LEU A 274 27.63 -8.39 0.34
CA LEU A 274 27.38 -9.66 -0.34
C LEU A 274 28.05 -9.69 -1.72
N PRO A 275 28.68 -10.82 -2.10
CA PRO A 275 29.27 -10.97 -3.43
C PRO A 275 28.18 -11.05 -4.50
N GLU A 276 28.52 -10.71 -5.75
CA GLU A 276 27.62 -10.73 -6.91
C GLU A 276 26.89 -12.07 -7.10
N SER A 277 27.55 -13.19 -6.79
CA SER A 277 26.96 -14.54 -6.84
C SER A 277 25.78 -14.77 -5.89
N GLU A 278 25.51 -13.84 -4.97
CA GLU A 278 24.43 -13.91 -3.99
C GLU A 278 23.34 -12.86 -4.20
N TRP A 279 23.43 -12.04 -5.24
CA TRP A 279 22.43 -10.99 -5.50
C TRP A 279 21.04 -11.56 -5.78
N ASP A 280 20.95 -12.72 -6.44
CA ASP A 280 19.68 -13.42 -6.65
C ASP A 280 18.99 -13.82 -5.33
N LYS A 281 19.77 -14.13 -4.28
CA LYS A 281 19.20 -14.40 -2.96
C LYS A 281 18.55 -13.16 -2.35
N VAL A 282 19.18 -11.99 -2.53
CA VAL A 282 18.65 -10.71 -2.03
C VAL A 282 17.32 -10.39 -2.70
N TRP A 283 17.20 -10.69 -4.00
CA TRP A 283 15.92 -10.61 -4.70
C TRP A 283 14.87 -11.55 -4.09
N ASP A 284 15.18 -12.85 -3.97
CA ASP A 284 14.25 -13.83 -3.41
C ASP A 284 13.80 -13.49 -1.97
N TRP A 285 14.73 -13.02 -1.13
CA TRP A 285 14.45 -12.58 0.23
C TRP A 285 13.55 -11.33 0.26
N SER A 286 13.78 -10.39 -0.65
CA SER A 286 12.95 -9.19 -0.78
C SER A 286 11.53 -9.57 -1.21
N GLU A 287 11.39 -10.40 -2.24
CA GLU A 287 10.09 -10.85 -2.74
C GLU A 287 9.32 -11.68 -1.70
N ALA A 288 10.01 -12.47 -0.88
CA ALA A 288 9.40 -13.19 0.25
C ALA A 288 8.85 -12.27 1.34
N SER A 289 9.27 -11.00 1.38
CA SER A 289 8.89 -10.04 2.42
C SER A 289 7.85 -9.02 1.97
N ILE A 290 7.51 -8.99 0.68
CA ILE A 290 6.60 -8.01 0.07
C ILE A 290 5.21 -8.63 -0.08
N PRO A 291 4.16 -8.07 0.57
CA PRO A 291 2.79 -8.55 0.40
C PRO A 291 2.33 -8.51 -1.07
N GLY A 292 1.75 -9.61 -1.55
CA GLY A 292 1.15 -9.71 -2.89
C GLY A 292 2.05 -10.29 -3.98
N THR A 293 3.32 -10.56 -3.72
CA THR A 293 4.21 -11.26 -4.67
C THR A 293 3.87 -12.75 -4.78
N GLU A 294 4.29 -13.40 -5.87
CA GLU A 294 4.12 -14.85 -6.04
C GLU A 294 4.81 -15.64 -4.92
N ILE A 295 6.00 -15.18 -4.49
CA ILE A 295 6.77 -15.80 -3.42
C ILE A 295 6.07 -15.63 -2.08
N PHE A 296 5.60 -14.43 -1.76
CA PHE A 296 4.90 -14.15 -0.50
C PHE A 296 3.59 -14.95 -0.37
N ASN A 297 2.88 -15.13 -1.48
CA ASN A 297 1.63 -15.90 -1.52
C ASN A 297 1.85 -17.42 -1.40
N ASN A 298 3.09 -17.91 -1.50
CA ASN A 298 3.46 -19.29 -1.23
C ASN A 298 4.04 -19.40 0.19
N GLU A 299 3.21 -19.82 1.15
CA GLU A 299 3.57 -19.82 2.57
C GLU A 299 4.83 -20.66 2.90
N GLU A 300 4.98 -21.84 2.30
CA GLU A 300 6.15 -22.70 2.51
C GLU A 300 7.42 -22.02 2.00
N LEU A 301 7.36 -21.47 0.78
CA LEU A 301 8.48 -20.79 0.16
C LEU A 301 8.86 -19.51 0.92
N LYS A 302 7.87 -18.70 1.27
CA LYS A 302 8.01 -17.49 2.09
C LYS A 302 8.72 -17.79 3.40
N ASN A 303 8.24 -18.78 4.16
CA ASN A 303 8.78 -19.11 5.47
C ASN A 303 10.23 -19.61 5.37
N ARG A 304 10.53 -20.43 4.35
CA ARG A 304 11.89 -20.90 4.08
C ARG A 304 12.84 -19.73 3.77
N LEU A 305 12.48 -18.88 2.81
CA LEU A 305 13.31 -17.75 2.40
C LEU A 305 13.49 -16.71 3.52
N SER A 306 12.44 -16.46 4.31
CA SER A 306 12.52 -15.57 5.48
C SER A 306 13.49 -16.14 6.53
N GLY A 307 13.46 -17.44 6.76
CA GLY A 307 14.41 -18.12 7.66
C GLY A 307 15.85 -18.08 7.16
N GLU A 308 16.05 -18.31 5.85
CA GLU A 308 17.36 -18.20 5.20
C GLU A 308 17.93 -16.78 5.28
N MET A 309 17.11 -15.78 4.98
CA MET A 309 17.46 -14.36 5.11
C MET A 309 17.90 -14.04 6.54
N MET A 310 17.07 -14.35 7.54
CA MET A 310 17.38 -14.02 8.92
C MET A 310 18.63 -14.74 9.44
N ALA A 311 18.82 -16.01 9.06
CA ALA A 311 20.03 -16.75 9.39
C ALA A 311 21.29 -16.09 8.80
N GLU A 312 21.22 -15.64 7.55
CA GLU A 312 22.34 -15.00 6.87
C GLU A 312 22.63 -13.60 7.46
N LEU A 313 21.60 -12.79 7.70
CA LEU A 313 21.76 -11.48 8.33
C LEU A 313 22.43 -11.61 9.71
N MET A 314 21.99 -12.55 10.54
CA MET A 314 22.64 -12.84 11.83
C MET A 314 24.09 -13.29 11.67
N ARG A 315 24.38 -14.11 10.65
CA ARG A 315 25.75 -14.56 10.34
C ARG A 315 26.65 -13.38 9.95
N LEU A 316 26.15 -12.47 9.13
CA LEU A 316 26.87 -11.26 8.72
C LEU A 316 27.18 -10.37 9.92
N VAL A 317 26.19 -10.11 10.79
CA VAL A 317 26.38 -9.32 12.02
C VAL A 317 27.43 -9.94 12.94
N SER A 318 27.32 -11.24 13.21
CA SER A 318 28.27 -11.99 14.04
C SER A 318 29.70 -11.92 13.47
N THR A 319 29.83 -12.10 12.14
CA THR A 319 31.12 -12.03 11.44
C THR A 319 31.71 -10.64 11.53
N SER A 320 30.93 -9.57 11.32
CA SER A 320 31.39 -8.18 11.38
C SER A 320 31.89 -7.78 12.77
N ARG A 321 31.44 -8.43 13.84
CA ARG A 321 31.98 -8.19 15.20
C ARG A 321 33.36 -8.80 15.41
N THR A 322 33.63 -9.96 14.82
CA THR A 322 34.91 -10.66 14.99
C THR A 322 35.93 -10.32 13.90
N GLU A 323 35.45 -9.96 12.71
CA GLU A 323 36.23 -9.67 11.51
C GLU A 323 35.68 -8.39 10.82
N PRO A 324 35.89 -7.20 11.42
CA PRO A 324 35.38 -5.96 10.85
C PRO A 324 35.95 -5.67 9.46
N ARG A 325 35.10 -5.18 8.57
CA ARG A 325 35.41 -4.76 7.20
C ARG A 325 35.05 -3.30 7.00
N GLU A 326 35.35 -2.75 5.83
CA GLU A 326 34.90 -1.41 5.42
C GLU A 326 33.48 -1.47 4.82
N ASP A 327 32.50 -1.94 5.60
CA ASP A 327 31.09 -2.06 5.19
C ASP A 327 30.11 -1.51 6.23
N VAL A 328 28.83 -1.39 5.83
CA VAL A 328 27.78 -0.84 6.69
C VAL A 328 27.54 -1.69 7.93
N ILE A 329 27.62 -3.01 7.82
CA ILE A 329 27.38 -3.92 8.96
C ILE A 329 28.47 -3.75 10.02
N SER A 330 29.73 -3.60 9.62
CA SER A 330 30.86 -3.34 10.50
C SER A 330 30.78 -1.93 11.12
N MET A 331 30.31 -0.93 10.37
CA MET A 331 30.00 0.39 10.94
C MET A 331 28.91 0.29 12.00
N LEU A 332 27.75 -0.30 11.70
CA LEU A 332 26.65 -0.47 12.65
C LEU A 332 27.06 -1.25 13.91
N SER A 333 27.91 -2.27 13.74
CA SER A 333 28.44 -3.09 14.85
C SER A 333 29.41 -2.34 15.76
N SER A 334 30.03 -1.27 15.27
CA SER A 334 31.07 -0.50 15.98
C SER A 334 30.59 0.84 16.53
N VAL A 335 29.47 1.38 16.05
CA VAL A 335 28.89 2.62 16.57
C VAL A 335 28.55 2.46 18.06
N GLU A 336 29.04 3.40 18.86
CA GLU A 336 28.73 3.56 20.28
C GLU A 336 28.46 5.03 20.57
N ILE A 337 27.35 5.31 21.25
CA ILE A 337 26.98 6.65 21.71
C ILE A 337 26.67 6.57 23.20
N ASP A 338 27.38 7.35 24.02
CA ASP A 338 27.19 7.39 25.48
C ASP A 338 27.24 6.02 26.19
N GLY A 339 28.07 5.08 25.68
CA GLY A 339 28.19 3.72 26.21
C GLY A 339 27.17 2.72 25.65
N ASP A 340 26.27 3.18 24.80
CA ASP A 340 25.17 2.41 24.22
C ASP A 340 25.48 1.97 22.79
N ARG A 341 25.04 0.76 22.43
CA ARG A 341 25.31 0.08 21.16
C ARG A 341 24.07 -0.65 20.67
N LEU A 342 24.05 -0.98 19.38
CA LEU A 342 23.06 -1.91 18.84
C LEU A 342 23.44 -3.34 19.24
N THR A 343 22.44 -4.09 19.69
CA THR A 343 22.51 -5.55 19.85
C THR A 343 22.52 -6.24 18.49
N ASP A 344 22.90 -7.52 18.46
CA ASP A 344 22.97 -8.27 17.20
C ASP A 344 21.59 -8.42 16.56
N ASP A 345 20.56 -8.65 17.40
CA ASP A 345 19.18 -8.75 16.97
C ASP A 345 18.66 -7.42 16.42
N GLU A 346 19.03 -6.28 17.03
CA GLU A 346 18.71 -4.95 16.50
C GLU A 346 19.38 -4.73 15.14
N ILE A 347 20.68 -5.03 15.00
CA ILE A 347 21.35 -4.88 13.70
C ILE A 347 20.66 -5.77 12.66
N ALA A 348 20.38 -7.04 12.96
CA ALA A 348 19.73 -7.94 12.02
C ALA A 348 18.31 -7.49 11.63
N MET A 349 17.50 -7.01 12.58
CA MET A 349 16.18 -6.44 12.31
C MET A 349 16.26 -5.17 11.46
N PHE A 350 17.28 -4.35 11.68
CA PHE A 350 17.53 -3.18 10.84
C PHE A 350 17.99 -3.57 9.43
N LEU A 351 18.86 -4.58 9.28
CA LEU A 351 19.28 -5.09 7.97
C LEU A 351 18.11 -5.71 7.19
N ASN A 352 17.22 -6.44 7.88
CA ASN A 352 15.97 -6.93 7.32
C ASN A 352 15.11 -5.75 6.80
N GLN A 353 14.96 -4.70 7.61
CA GLN A 353 14.19 -3.52 7.21
C GLN A 353 14.73 -2.84 5.95
N ILE A 354 16.04 -2.62 5.84
CA ILE A 354 16.62 -1.94 4.66
C ILE A 354 16.57 -2.83 3.41
N LEU A 355 16.66 -4.15 3.55
CA LEU A 355 16.54 -5.08 2.44
C LEU A 355 15.15 -4.97 1.80
N VAL A 356 14.10 -4.96 2.61
CA VAL A 356 12.73 -4.85 2.09
C VAL A 356 12.43 -3.44 1.61
N ALA A 357 12.70 -2.42 2.43
CA ALA A 357 12.32 -1.04 2.15
C ALA A 357 13.09 -0.42 0.99
N GLY A 358 14.36 -0.81 0.79
CA GLY A 358 15.24 -0.23 -0.23
C GLY A 358 15.04 -0.77 -1.64
N ASN A 359 14.42 -1.94 -1.79
CA ASN A 359 14.24 -2.60 -3.08
C ASN A 359 12.97 -2.13 -3.79
N GLU A 360 11.80 -2.40 -3.21
CA GLU A 360 10.53 -2.21 -3.92
C GLU A 360 10.21 -0.74 -4.20
N THR A 361 10.52 0.14 -3.25
CA THR A 361 10.23 1.58 -3.40
C THR A 361 11.09 2.20 -4.50
N THR A 362 12.36 1.84 -4.57
CA THR A 362 13.32 2.37 -5.55
C THR A 362 13.04 1.83 -6.94
N ARG A 363 12.80 0.51 -7.09
CA ARG A 363 12.45 -0.07 -8.42
C ARG A 363 11.23 0.62 -9.02
N ASN A 364 10.20 0.87 -8.19
CA ASN A 364 8.95 1.45 -8.63
C ASN A 364 9.04 2.96 -8.90
N THR A 365 9.91 3.66 -8.16
CA THR A 365 10.26 5.05 -8.45
C THR A 365 10.97 5.15 -9.80
N ILE A 366 11.93 4.26 -10.09
CA ILE A 366 12.65 4.24 -11.36
C ILE A 366 11.69 3.89 -12.52
N SER A 367 10.98 2.77 -12.43
CA SER A 367 10.08 2.32 -13.50
C SER A 367 8.94 3.32 -13.74
N GLY A 368 8.29 3.79 -12.68
CA GLY A 368 7.24 4.81 -12.77
C GLY A 368 7.76 6.16 -13.30
N GLY A 369 8.97 6.55 -12.93
CA GLY A 369 9.61 7.77 -13.44
C GLY A 369 9.91 7.70 -14.93
N LEU A 370 10.40 6.56 -15.42
CA LEU A 370 10.64 6.34 -16.85
C LEU A 370 9.34 6.33 -17.66
N VAL A 371 8.27 5.71 -17.13
CA VAL A 371 6.94 5.77 -17.75
C VAL A 371 6.41 7.21 -17.76
N ALA A 372 6.51 7.94 -16.65
CA ALA A 372 6.07 9.34 -16.59
C ALA A 372 6.81 10.22 -17.61
N LEU A 373 8.12 10.01 -17.80
CA LEU A 373 8.90 10.72 -18.81
C LEU A 373 8.51 10.31 -20.25
N ALA A 374 8.15 9.06 -20.48
CA ALA A 374 7.66 8.58 -21.78
C ALA A 374 6.27 9.13 -22.13
N GLU A 375 5.39 9.28 -21.13
CA GLU A 375 4.06 9.87 -21.27
C GLU A 375 4.11 11.41 -21.41
N ASN A 376 5.20 12.03 -20.92
CA ASN A 376 5.45 13.48 -21.00
C ASN A 376 6.73 13.77 -21.80
N PRO A 377 6.75 13.51 -23.12
CA PRO A 377 7.96 13.56 -23.94
C PRO A 377 8.59 14.97 -24.02
N ASP A 378 7.80 16.03 -23.82
CA ASP A 378 8.30 17.40 -23.70
C ASP A 378 9.18 17.60 -22.45
N GLN A 379 8.89 16.89 -21.36
CA GLN A 379 9.67 16.93 -20.13
C GLN A 379 11.00 16.17 -20.28
N TRP A 380 11.01 15.03 -20.98
CA TRP A 380 12.27 14.37 -21.36
C TRP A 380 13.10 15.26 -22.30
N ALA A 381 12.49 15.90 -23.29
CA ALA A 381 13.18 16.82 -24.20
C ALA A 381 13.84 18.00 -23.45
N ARG A 382 13.21 18.50 -22.37
CA ARG A 382 13.81 19.51 -21.49
C ARG A 382 15.06 18.98 -20.78
N LEU A 383 15.05 17.76 -20.26
CA LEU A 383 16.22 17.12 -19.64
C LEU A 383 17.36 16.88 -20.65
N VAL A 384 17.03 16.48 -21.88
CA VAL A 384 18.00 16.33 -22.98
C VAL A 384 18.65 17.67 -23.31
N ALA A 385 17.87 18.76 -23.32
CA ALA A 385 18.36 20.10 -23.61
C ALA A 385 19.15 20.73 -22.44
N ASP A 386 18.79 20.41 -21.20
CA ASP A 386 19.37 20.99 -19.99
C ASP A 386 19.52 19.96 -18.86
N ARG A 387 20.73 19.42 -18.73
CA ARG A 387 21.08 18.44 -17.69
C ARG A 387 21.06 19.02 -16.28
N SER A 388 21.04 20.34 -16.10
CA SER A 388 20.93 20.93 -14.75
C SER A 388 19.59 20.64 -14.09
N LEU A 389 18.59 20.19 -14.86
CA LEU A 389 17.26 19.79 -14.38
C LEU A 389 17.22 18.38 -13.77
N VAL A 390 18.28 17.57 -13.85
CA VAL A 390 18.25 16.18 -13.31
C VAL A 390 17.87 16.16 -11.83
N ALA A 391 18.45 17.05 -11.01
CA ALA A 391 18.15 17.09 -9.58
C ALA A 391 16.68 17.44 -9.29
N SER A 392 16.08 18.38 -10.02
CA SER A 392 14.66 18.71 -9.87
C SER A 392 13.75 17.62 -10.45
N ALA A 393 14.17 16.95 -11.52
CA ALA A 393 13.45 15.83 -12.12
C ALA A 393 13.36 14.65 -11.16
N VAL A 394 14.42 14.36 -10.41
CA VAL A 394 14.41 13.32 -9.37
C VAL A 394 13.35 13.62 -8.31
N GLU A 395 13.26 14.86 -7.80
CA GLU A 395 12.20 15.22 -6.85
C GLU A 395 10.81 15.14 -7.47
N GLU A 396 10.66 15.52 -8.75
CA GLU A 396 9.37 15.40 -9.44
C GLU A 396 8.98 13.94 -9.66
N ILE A 397 9.92 13.06 -10.03
CA ILE A 397 9.68 11.62 -10.16
C ILE A 397 9.24 11.04 -8.81
N LEU A 398 9.91 11.40 -7.72
CA LEU A 398 9.53 10.96 -6.37
C LEU A 398 8.11 11.41 -5.99
N ARG A 399 7.79 12.69 -6.25
CA ARG A 399 6.44 13.25 -6.03
C ARG A 399 5.39 12.55 -6.90
N TRP A 400 5.68 12.37 -8.18
CA TRP A 400 4.74 11.88 -9.17
C TRP A 400 4.40 10.41 -8.95
N THR A 401 5.43 9.59 -8.72
CA THR A 401 5.30 8.14 -8.52
C THR A 401 4.79 7.81 -7.13
N THR A 402 5.28 8.51 -6.10
CA THR A 402 4.97 8.24 -4.68
C THR A 402 4.87 6.74 -4.40
N ALA A 403 6.00 6.04 -4.57
CA ALA A 403 6.01 4.57 -4.52
C ALA A 403 5.35 4.01 -3.25
N VAL A 404 5.55 4.63 -2.08
CA VAL A 404 4.78 4.31 -0.88
C VAL A 404 3.48 5.13 -0.88
N ILE A 405 2.34 4.46 -1.12
CA ILE A 405 1.03 5.10 -1.21
C ILE A 405 0.64 5.73 0.13
N TYR A 406 0.84 5.00 1.22
CA TYR A 406 0.49 5.45 2.56
C TYR A 406 1.37 4.80 3.65
N PHE A 407 1.40 5.46 4.80
CA PHE A 407 1.69 4.82 6.09
C PHE A 407 0.56 5.15 7.07
N MET A 408 0.44 4.35 8.12
CA MET A 408 -0.52 4.49 9.20
C MET A 408 0.21 4.92 10.49
N ARG A 409 -0.50 5.63 11.36
CA ARG A 409 -0.16 5.81 12.77
C ARG A 409 -1.37 5.47 13.63
N THR A 410 -1.19 5.34 14.93
CA THR A 410 -2.30 5.24 15.88
C THR A 410 -2.31 6.47 16.79
N ALA A 411 -3.45 7.09 17.00
CA ALA A 411 -3.58 8.17 17.97
C ALA A 411 -3.29 7.64 19.38
N ALA A 412 -2.28 8.20 20.05
CA ALA A 412 -1.92 7.83 21.42
C ALA A 412 -2.82 8.53 22.46
N VAL A 413 -3.39 9.68 22.09
CA VAL A 413 -4.28 10.52 22.91
C VAL A 413 -5.42 11.05 22.04
N ASP A 414 -6.52 11.44 22.67
CA ASP A 414 -7.61 12.15 21.99
C ASP A 414 -7.06 13.47 21.40
N THR A 415 -7.40 13.75 20.15
CA THR A 415 -6.89 14.92 19.42
C THR A 415 -7.86 15.39 18.34
N VAL A 416 -7.48 16.43 17.60
CA VAL A 416 -8.22 16.94 16.45
C VAL A 416 -7.29 17.01 15.24
N LEU A 417 -7.73 16.45 14.10
CA LEU A 417 -7.02 16.48 12.82
C LEU A 417 -7.98 16.92 11.71
N GLY A 418 -7.61 17.90 10.88
CA GLY A 418 -8.50 18.42 9.83
C GLY A 418 -9.89 18.88 10.32
N GLY A 419 -10.02 19.25 11.60
CA GLY A 419 -11.30 19.60 12.25
C GLY A 419 -12.12 18.41 12.77
N GLN A 420 -11.67 17.16 12.55
CA GLN A 420 -12.33 15.95 13.04
C GLN A 420 -11.77 15.52 14.41
N PRO A 421 -12.63 15.10 15.36
CA PRO A 421 -12.18 14.50 16.61
C PRO A 421 -11.65 13.08 16.36
N ILE A 422 -10.40 12.84 16.73
CA ILE A 422 -9.73 11.53 16.63
C ILE A 422 -9.59 10.98 18.04
N SER A 423 -10.10 9.77 18.29
CA SER A 423 -10.05 9.16 19.63
C SER A 423 -8.71 8.44 19.84
N ALA A 424 -8.23 8.40 21.08
CA ALA A 424 -7.08 7.58 21.44
C ALA A 424 -7.33 6.11 21.05
N GLY A 425 -6.36 5.50 20.38
CA GLY A 425 -6.45 4.15 19.82
C GLY A 425 -6.91 4.10 18.37
N ASP A 426 -7.43 5.19 17.80
CA ASP A 426 -7.84 5.21 16.41
C ASP A 426 -6.63 5.14 15.45
N PRO A 427 -6.64 4.26 14.45
CA PRO A 427 -5.66 4.29 13.37
C PRO A 427 -5.93 5.45 12.41
N VAL A 428 -4.86 6.05 11.90
CA VAL A 428 -4.87 7.19 10.97
C VAL A 428 -3.92 6.90 9.82
N VAL A 429 -4.47 6.72 8.62
CA VAL A 429 -3.76 6.49 7.37
C VAL A 429 -3.40 7.83 6.72
N MET A 430 -2.12 8.08 6.53
CA MET A 430 -1.58 9.23 5.81
C MET A 430 -1.38 8.85 4.34
N VAL A 431 -2.23 9.34 3.45
CA VAL A 431 -2.19 9.00 2.02
C VAL A 431 -1.18 9.92 1.31
N TYR A 432 0.09 9.52 1.30
CA TYR A 432 1.17 10.28 0.66
C TYR A 432 0.92 10.50 -0.83
N ALA A 433 0.39 9.50 -1.54
CA ALA A 433 0.08 9.65 -2.97
C ALA A 433 -0.93 10.78 -3.24
N SER A 434 -1.93 10.95 -2.35
CA SER A 434 -2.86 12.07 -2.39
C SER A 434 -2.18 13.39 -2.02
N ALA A 435 -1.43 13.40 -0.91
CA ALA A 435 -0.75 14.59 -0.43
C ALA A 435 0.26 15.15 -1.45
N ASN A 436 0.95 14.29 -2.19
CA ASN A 436 1.87 14.69 -3.27
C ASN A 436 1.17 15.23 -4.52
N ARG A 437 -0.17 15.20 -4.58
CA ARG A 437 -1.01 15.83 -5.60
C ARG A 437 -1.91 16.93 -5.02
N ASP A 438 -1.67 17.38 -3.79
CA ASP A 438 -2.49 18.39 -3.13
C ASP A 438 -2.32 19.78 -3.78
N GLU A 439 -3.40 20.30 -4.34
CA GLU A 439 -3.46 21.60 -4.99
C GLU A 439 -3.21 22.75 -4.02
N ALA A 440 -3.45 22.56 -2.72
CA ALA A 440 -3.14 23.55 -1.70
C ALA A 440 -1.63 23.72 -1.48
N GLU A 441 -0.83 22.68 -1.73
CA GLU A 441 0.64 22.70 -1.62
C GLU A 441 1.30 22.98 -2.97
N PHE A 442 0.90 22.26 -4.03
CA PHE A 442 1.56 22.29 -5.34
C PHE A 442 0.87 23.19 -6.36
N GLY A 443 -0.21 23.87 -5.97
CA GLY A 443 -0.97 24.78 -6.82
C GLY A 443 -1.84 24.05 -7.87
N PRO A 444 -2.43 24.79 -8.82
CA PRO A 444 -3.37 24.22 -9.80
C PRO A 444 -2.72 23.24 -10.80
N THR A 445 -1.39 23.14 -10.82
CA THR A 445 -0.64 22.19 -11.65
C THR A 445 -0.19 20.96 -10.86
N ALA A 446 -0.74 20.70 -9.67
CA ALA A 446 -0.37 19.55 -8.84
C ALA A 446 -0.49 18.21 -9.59
N ASP A 447 -1.46 18.11 -10.51
CA ASP A 447 -1.71 16.92 -11.33
C ASP A 447 -0.96 16.90 -12.67
N GLN A 448 0.06 17.76 -12.83
CA GLN A 448 0.94 17.78 -14.00
C GLN A 448 2.34 17.31 -13.62
N PHE A 449 3.02 16.62 -14.53
CA PHE A 449 4.41 16.22 -14.37
C PHE A 449 5.34 17.32 -14.92
N ASP A 450 6.16 17.93 -14.07
CA ASP A 450 7.10 18.99 -14.43
C ASP A 450 8.51 18.74 -13.86
N VAL A 451 9.46 18.36 -14.73
CA VAL A 451 10.85 18.05 -14.31
C VAL A 451 11.60 19.25 -13.72
N GLY A 452 11.06 20.47 -13.89
CA GLY A 452 11.59 21.70 -13.32
C GLY A 452 10.79 22.24 -12.13
N ARG A 453 9.84 21.47 -11.57
CA ARG A 453 8.97 21.94 -10.48
C ARG A 453 9.78 22.49 -9.30
N SER A 454 9.50 23.73 -8.92
CA SER A 454 10.11 24.39 -7.77
C SER A 454 9.18 25.45 -7.17
N PRO A 455 8.99 25.50 -5.84
CA PRO A 455 9.45 24.52 -4.85
C PRO A 455 8.77 23.15 -5.02
N ASN A 456 9.34 22.10 -4.43
CA ASN A 456 8.79 20.75 -4.45
C ASN A 456 8.92 20.12 -3.06
N HIS A 457 7.94 20.38 -2.17
CA HIS A 457 7.91 19.83 -0.81
C HIS A 457 7.20 18.47 -0.74
N GLN A 458 7.54 17.58 -1.68
CA GLN A 458 7.04 16.21 -1.69
C GLN A 458 7.36 15.45 -0.41
N ILE A 459 6.49 14.51 -0.06
CA ILE A 459 6.57 13.68 1.14
C ILE A 459 6.59 12.17 0.81
N ALA A 460 7.07 11.78 -0.39
CA ALA A 460 7.26 10.39 -0.78
C ALA A 460 8.23 9.63 0.15
N PHE A 461 9.10 10.36 0.86
CA PHE A 461 9.99 9.82 1.90
C PHE A 461 9.40 9.90 3.32
N GLY A 462 8.12 10.26 3.46
CA GLY A 462 7.52 10.66 4.74
C GLY A 462 8.17 11.93 5.30
N PHE A 463 7.86 12.24 6.56
CA PHE A 463 8.43 13.40 7.26
C PHE A 463 8.59 13.11 8.77
N GLY A 464 9.24 14.01 9.49
CA GLY A 464 9.39 13.92 10.95
C GLY A 464 10.40 12.87 11.40
N ALA A 465 10.15 12.26 12.56
CA ALA A 465 11.09 11.30 13.17
C ALA A 465 11.41 10.12 12.22
N HIS A 466 10.42 9.67 11.46
CA HIS A 466 10.54 8.54 10.54
C HIS A 466 10.87 8.94 9.09
N PHE A 467 11.38 10.16 8.84
CA PHE A 467 11.88 10.53 7.51
C PHE A 467 12.82 9.46 6.96
N CYS A 468 12.64 9.06 5.70
CA CYS A 468 13.35 7.94 5.09
C CYS A 468 14.87 8.06 5.25
N LEU A 469 15.49 7.01 5.80
CA LEU A 469 16.93 6.98 6.02
C LEU A 469 17.71 6.83 4.72
N GLY A 470 17.15 6.10 3.75
CA GLY A 470 17.73 5.85 2.42
C GLY A 470 17.49 6.98 1.41
N ALA A 471 16.89 8.11 1.81
CA ALA A 471 16.41 9.13 0.89
C ALA A 471 17.51 9.76 0.01
N ALA A 472 18.76 9.80 0.48
CA ALA A 472 19.89 10.28 -0.33
C ALA A 472 20.35 9.24 -1.36
N LEU A 473 20.32 7.95 -0.99
CA LEU A 473 20.71 6.84 -1.86
C LEU A 473 19.69 6.62 -2.97
N ALA A 474 18.39 6.63 -2.65
CA ALA A 474 17.33 6.51 -3.65
C ALA A 474 17.40 7.65 -4.70
N ARG A 475 17.68 8.89 -4.27
CA ARG A 475 17.89 10.02 -5.19
C ARG A 475 19.08 9.80 -6.12
N LEU A 476 20.19 9.28 -5.58
CA LEU A 476 21.39 8.97 -6.33
C LEU A 476 21.12 7.88 -7.39
N GLU A 477 20.38 6.82 -7.03
CA GLU A 477 20.02 5.76 -7.98
C GLU A 477 19.17 6.27 -9.15
N VAL A 478 18.12 7.06 -8.85
CA VAL A 478 17.27 7.66 -9.89
C VAL A 478 18.09 8.63 -10.75
N ALA A 479 18.92 9.49 -10.15
CA ALA A 479 19.79 10.40 -10.89
C ALA A 479 20.75 9.65 -11.82
N ALA A 480 21.41 8.60 -11.33
CA ALA A 480 22.36 7.81 -12.10
C ALA A 480 21.71 7.16 -13.34
N VAL A 481 20.48 6.65 -13.21
CA VAL A 481 19.71 6.12 -14.35
C VAL A 481 19.44 7.21 -15.39
N LEU A 482 18.94 8.37 -14.96
CA LEU A 482 18.63 9.48 -15.87
C LEU A 482 19.89 9.98 -16.59
N GLU A 483 20.98 10.18 -15.85
CA GLU A 483 22.25 10.65 -16.40
C GLU A 483 22.84 9.68 -17.42
N HIS A 484 22.79 8.38 -17.16
CA HIS A 484 23.33 7.40 -18.11
C HIS A 484 22.44 7.21 -19.34
N LEU A 485 21.11 7.37 -19.23
CA LEU A 485 20.24 7.45 -20.41
C LEU A 485 20.58 8.69 -21.27
N LEU A 486 20.85 9.83 -20.63
CA LEU A 486 21.30 11.05 -21.31
C LEU A 486 22.70 10.88 -21.95
N ASP A 487 23.62 10.17 -21.30
CA ASP A 487 24.96 9.86 -21.84
C ASP A 487 24.91 8.95 -23.06
N ARG A 488 23.94 8.03 -23.07
CA ARG A 488 23.64 7.14 -24.19
C ARG A 488 23.02 7.85 -25.39
N GLY A 489 22.73 9.15 -25.27
CA GLY A 489 22.14 9.94 -26.34
C GLY A 489 20.67 9.61 -26.60
N VAL A 490 19.95 9.10 -25.59
CA VAL A 490 18.51 8.84 -25.70
C VAL A 490 17.78 10.17 -25.85
N THR A 491 17.20 10.41 -27.03
CA THR A 491 16.50 11.66 -27.36
C THR A 491 15.00 11.57 -27.15
N ARG A 492 14.44 10.35 -27.11
CA ARG A 492 13.01 10.12 -26.82
C ARG A 492 12.80 8.76 -26.17
N LEU A 493 11.95 8.74 -25.15
CA LEU A 493 11.35 7.54 -24.57
C LEU A 493 9.97 7.37 -25.19
N GLU A 494 9.70 6.25 -25.85
CA GLU A 494 8.38 5.96 -26.43
C GLU A 494 7.76 4.75 -25.72
N LEU A 495 6.62 4.94 -25.07
CA LEU A 495 5.83 3.86 -24.48
C LEU A 495 4.96 3.20 -25.58
N LEU A 496 5.07 1.88 -25.74
CA LEU A 496 4.41 1.12 -26.80
C LEU A 496 3.01 0.60 -26.41
N SER A 497 2.76 0.47 -25.12
CA SER A 497 1.50 0.00 -24.55
C SER A 497 1.32 0.55 -23.14
N PRO A 498 0.08 0.63 -22.61
CA PRO A 498 -0.14 0.94 -21.20
C PRO A 498 0.76 0.09 -20.29
N ALA A 499 1.36 0.72 -19.30
CA ALA A 499 2.24 0.05 -18.35
C ALA A 499 1.43 -0.91 -17.46
N GLY A 500 2.04 -2.04 -17.09
CA GLY A 500 1.52 -2.95 -16.09
C GLY A 500 1.77 -2.38 -14.69
N MET A 501 0.74 -2.40 -13.85
CA MET A 501 0.80 -1.91 -12.47
C MET A 501 0.92 -3.06 -11.47
N SER A 502 1.62 -2.83 -10.35
CA SER A 502 1.62 -3.72 -9.20
C SER A 502 0.22 -3.79 -8.57
N ALA A 503 -0.14 -4.97 -8.07
CA ALA A 503 -1.39 -5.19 -7.33
C ALA A 503 -1.28 -4.83 -5.83
N SER A 504 -0.18 -4.21 -5.40
CA SER A 504 0.05 -3.85 -4.00
C SER A 504 -0.75 -2.59 -3.64
N ASN A 505 -1.43 -2.66 -2.50
CA ASN A 505 -2.20 -1.55 -1.94
C ASN A 505 -1.33 -0.60 -1.08
N VAL A 506 -0.10 -1.01 -0.75
CA VAL A 506 0.86 -0.19 0.00
C VAL A 506 1.86 0.46 -0.94
N ILE A 507 2.30 -0.28 -1.96
CA ILE A 507 3.35 0.15 -2.86
C ILE A 507 2.82 0.26 -4.30
N ALA A 508 2.69 1.51 -4.78
CA ALA A 508 2.39 1.80 -6.16
C ALA A 508 3.63 1.56 -7.02
N GLY A 509 3.46 0.85 -8.14
CA GLY A 509 4.59 0.52 -8.99
C GLY A 509 4.21 0.12 -10.39
N VAL A 510 5.08 0.46 -11.34
CA VAL A 510 5.06 -0.12 -12.68
C VAL A 510 5.86 -1.42 -12.63
N ASN A 511 5.20 -2.56 -12.83
CA ASN A 511 5.84 -3.88 -12.85
C ASN A 511 6.24 -4.33 -14.26
N ARG A 512 5.75 -3.65 -15.30
CA ARG A 512 6.05 -3.95 -16.70
C ARG A 512 5.86 -2.73 -17.58
N ALA A 513 6.81 -2.40 -18.44
CA ALA A 513 6.62 -1.33 -19.44
C ALA A 513 7.41 -1.61 -20.72
N GLU A 514 6.69 -1.65 -21.84
CA GLU A 514 7.27 -1.84 -23.18
C GLU A 514 7.62 -0.48 -23.77
N VAL A 515 8.90 -0.22 -24.01
CA VAL A 515 9.39 1.07 -24.51
C VAL A 515 10.35 0.92 -25.70
N ILE A 516 10.54 2.02 -26.44
CA ILE A 516 11.68 2.21 -27.35
C ILE A 516 12.50 3.41 -26.86
N LEU A 517 13.81 3.20 -26.71
CA LEU A 517 14.78 4.26 -26.43
C LEU A 517 15.34 4.77 -27.76
N HIS A 518 14.85 5.91 -28.24
CA HIS A 518 15.30 6.49 -29.51
C HIS A 518 16.62 7.23 -29.34
N THR A 519 17.53 7.03 -30.28
CA THR A 519 18.74 7.86 -30.45
C THR A 519 18.75 8.49 -31.83
N ASN A 520 19.52 9.57 -32.00
CA ASN A 520 19.69 10.22 -33.31
C ASN A 520 20.56 9.41 -34.27
#